data_AF-A0A2M8BX96-F1
#
_entry.id   AF-A0A2M8BX96-F1
#
_cell.length_a   1.000
_cell.length_b   1.000
_cell.length_c   1.000
_cell.angle_alpha   90.00
_cell.angle_beta   90.00
_cell.angle_gamma   90.00
#
_symmetry.space_group_name_H-M   'P 1'
#
loop_
_entity.id
_entity.type
_entity.pdbx_description
1 polymer ?
#
loop_
_entity_poly.entity_id
_entity_poly.type
_entity_poly.pdbx_seq_one_letter_code
_entity_poly.pdbx_strand_id
1 'polypeptide(L)'
;MATKNNFFGYTCIGHLVSNLVAATFIISGIAFFVYLVMGGVQWLTSGGDKAKIESSQKMISAALIGLAIVASSYAVYMIVLEFFGINLDALCTESPLGN
;
A
#
# COMPACT_ATOMS: atom_id res chain seq x y z
N MET A 1 22.16 16.62 3.40
CA MET A 1 21.36 17.31 2.37
C MET A 1 19.96 16.71 2.41
N ALA A 2 18.95 17.55 2.59
CA ALA A 2 17.57 17.11 2.87
C ALA A 2 16.88 16.66 1.58
N THR A 3 16.53 15.38 1.49
CA THR A 3 15.60 14.87 0.48
C THR A 3 14.22 15.47 0.77
N LYS A 4 13.87 16.54 0.05
CA LYS A 4 12.49 17.00 -0.03
C LYS A 4 11.67 15.89 -0.69
N ASN A 5 10.65 15.43 0.01
CA ASN A 5 9.61 14.52 -0.46
C ASN A 5 8.78 15.22 -1.55
N ASN A 6 9.37 15.43 -2.71
CA ASN A 6 8.69 16.00 -3.86
C ASN A 6 7.99 14.85 -4.58
N PHE A 7 6.70 14.68 -4.29
CA PHE A 7 5.81 13.69 -4.91
C PHE A 7 5.84 13.73 -6.46
N PHE A 8 6.31 14.82 -7.06
CA PHE A 8 6.45 15.00 -8.52
C PHE A 8 7.89 15.26 -8.98
N GLY A 9 8.90 14.94 -8.15
CA GLY A 9 10.31 15.11 -8.47
C GLY A 9 10.87 13.92 -9.26
N TYR A 10 10.92 14.03 -10.59
CA TYR A 10 11.48 13.00 -11.47
C TYR A 10 13.00 13.12 -11.61
N THR A 11 13.76 12.90 -10.52
CA THR A 11 15.24 12.86 -10.60
C THR A 11 15.82 11.44 -10.59
N CYS A 12 15.06 10.40 -10.25
CA CYS A 12 15.48 9.00 -10.42
C CYS A 12 14.32 7.98 -10.40
N ILE A 13 14.59 6.77 -10.89
CA ILE A 13 13.69 5.60 -10.80
C ILE A 13 13.34 5.23 -9.35
N GLY A 14 14.28 5.38 -8.41
CA GLY A 14 14.04 5.07 -7.00
C GLY A 14 12.98 5.94 -6.34
N HIS A 15 12.97 7.24 -6.64
CA HIS A 15 11.93 8.15 -6.17
C HIS A 15 10.56 7.84 -6.77
N LEU A 16 10.51 7.41 -8.03
CA LEU A 16 9.26 7.06 -8.72
C LEU A 16 8.61 5.82 -8.07
N VAL A 17 9.41 4.80 -7.76
CA VAL A 17 8.93 3.59 -7.09
C VAL A 17 8.47 3.88 -5.67
N SER A 18 9.26 4.60 -4.87
CA SER A 18 8.86 4.98 -3.50
C SER A 18 7.55 5.78 -3.48
N ASN A 19 7.40 6.72 -4.41
CA ASN A 19 6.19 7.54 -4.48
C ASN A 19 4.96 6.74 -4.91
N LEU A 20 5.13 5.79 -5.83
CA LEU A 20 4.06 4.88 -6.26
C LEU A 20 3.59 3.95 -5.14
N VAL A 21 4.54 3.39 -4.38
CA VAL A 21 4.24 2.56 -3.21
C VAL A 21 3.49 3.38 -2.17
N ALA A 22 3.99 4.59 -1.83
CA ALA A 22 3.32 5.48 -0.88
C ALA A 22 1.89 5.85 -1.32
N ALA A 23 1.69 6.18 -2.59
CA ALA A 23 0.37 6.48 -3.16
C ALA A 23 -0.58 5.27 -3.04
N THR A 24 -0.07 4.06 -3.30
CA THR A 24 -0.85 2.81 -3.18
C THR A 24 -1.29 2.58 -1.75
N PHE A 25 -0.41 2.73 -0.75
CA PHE A 25 -0.75 2.58 0.66
C PHE A 25 -1.84 3.56 1.11
N ILE A 26 -1.79 4.82 0.65
CA ILE A 26 -2.82 5.81 0.96
C ILE A 26 -4.18 5.38 0.38
N ILE A 27 -4.22 5.00 -0.90
CA ILE A 27 -5.45 4.55 -1.57
C ILE A 27 -6.01 3.29 -0.89
N SER A 28 -5.15 2.32 -0.59
CA SER A 28 -5.54 1.08 0.09
C SER A 28 -6.07 1.33 1.50
N GLY A 29 -5.45 2.23 2.27
CA GLY A 29 -5.93 2.59 3.60
C GLY A 29 -7.31 3.25 3.58
N ILE A 30 -7.55 4.16 2.63
CA ILE A 30 -8.87 4.79 2.44
C ILE A 30 -9.91 3.75 2.03
N ALA A 31 -9.60 2.90 1.04
CA ALA A 31 -10.49 1.84 0.60
C ALA A 31 -10.83 0.89 1.76
N PHE A 32 -9.82 0.41 2.49
CA PHE A 32 -9.99 -0.44 3.67
C PHE A 32 -10.97 0.18 4.66
N PHE A 33 -10.80 1.45 4.99
CA PHE A 33 -11.68 2.15 5.94
C PHE A 33 -13.12 2.23 5.45
N VAL A 34 -13.33 2.54 4.16
CA VAL A 34 -14.68 2.60 3.55
C VAL A 34 -15.36 1.23 3.61
N TYR A 35 -14.66 0.16 3.22
CA TYR A 35 -15.20 -1.19 3.26
C TYR A 35 -15.49 -1.68 4.68
N LEU A 36 -14.64 -1.30 5.65
CA LEU A 36 -14.83 -1.65 7.06
C LEU A 36 -16.06 -0.94 7.63
N VAL A 37 -16.23 0.36 7.37
CA VAL A 37 -17.40 1.12 7.82
C VAL A 37 -18.68 0.59 7.18
N MET A 38 -18.69 0.37 5.87
CA MET A 38 -19.86 -0.20 5.19
C MET A 38 -20.22 -1.59 5.73
N GLY A 39 -19.24 -2.48 5.87
CA GLY A 39 -19.45 -3.81 6.42
C GLY A 39 -19.93 -3.77 7.87
N GLY A 40 -19.39 -2.86 8.69
CA GLY A 40 -19.80 -2.67 10.08
C GLY A 40 -21.23 -2.13 10.22
N VAL A 41 -21.60 -1.13 9.42
CA VAL A 41 -22.97 -0.59 9.40
C VAL A 41 -23.96 -1.66 8.92
N GLN A 42 -23.61 -2.44 7.91
CA GLN A 42 -24.44 -3.54 7.45
C GLN A 42 -24.61 -4.63 8.51
N TRP A 43 -23.55 -4.93 9.26
CA TRP A 43 -23.61 -5.87 10.38
C TRP A 43 -24.53 -5.38 11.50
N LEU A 44 -24.44 -4.11 11.88
CA LEU A 44 -25.29 -3.48 12.90
C LEU A 44 -26.77 -3.44 12.48
N THR A 45 -27.04 -3.13 11.21
CA THR A 45 -28.40 -3.04 10.66
C THR A 45 -29.00 -4.39 10.26
N SER A 46 -28.24 -5.49 10.41
CA SER A 46 -28.70 -6.85 10.06
C SER A 46 -29.81 -7.38 10.98
N GLY A 47 -29.99 -6.80 12.18
CA GLY A 47 -31.12 -7.13 13.06
C GLY A 47 -31.20 -8.61 13.49
N GLY A 48 -30.11 -9.37 13.39
CA GLY A 48 -30.08 -10.81 13.69
C GLY A 48 -30.30 -11.76 12.50
N ASP A 49 -30.51 -11.23 11.29
CA ASP A 49 -30.56 -12.04 10.07
C ASP A 49 -29.19 -12.67 9.77
N LYS A 50 -29.10 -14.00 9.89
CA LYS A 50 -27.84 -14.75 9.72
C LYS A 50 -27.20 -14.52 8.34
N ALA A 51 -27.99 -14.40 7.27
CA ALA A 51 -27.45 -14.23 5.93
C ALA A 51 -26.78 -12.85 5.78
N LYS A 52 -27.39 -11.80 6.35
CA LYS A 52 -26.81 -10.46 6.34
C LYS A 52 -25.57 -10.36 7.25
N ILE A 53 -25.60 -11.03 8.39
CA ILE A 53 -24.45 -11.13 9.30
C ILE A 53 -23.27 -11.80 8.59
N GLU A 54 -23.49 -12.94 7.92
CA GLU A 54 -22.44 -13.66 7.19
C GLU A 54 -21.87 -12.81 6.04
N SER A 55 -22.74 -12.15 5.27
CA SER A 55 -22.31 -11.25 4.20
C SER A 55 -21.44 -10.10 4.73
N SER A 56 -21.83 -9.49 5.86
CA SER A 56 -21.08 -8.40 6.48
C SER A 56 -19.72 -8.87 7.00
N GLN A 57 -19.66 -10.06 7.61
CA GLN A 57 -18.41 -10.67 8.06
C GLN A 57 -17.47 -10.98 6.90
N LYS A 58 -17.99 -11.46 5.77
CA LYS A 58 -17.20 -11.68 4.53
C LYS A 58 -16.64 -10.36 4.01
N MET A 59 -17.43 -9.30 4.01
CA MET A 59 -16.98 -7.97 3.58
C MET A 59 -15.85 -7.41 4.46
N ILE A 60 -16.00 -7.50 5.79
CA ILE A 60 -14.96 -7.07 6.74
C ILE A 60 -13.69 -7.92 6.59
N SER A 61 -13.85 -9.25 6.47
CA SER A 61 -12.72 -10.16 6.25
C SER A 61 -12.00 -9.85 4.94
N ALA A 62 -12.72 -9.59 3.86
CA ALA A 62 -12.14 -9.23 2.57
C ALA A 62 -11.35 -7.90 2.65
N ALA A 63 -11.86 -6.91 3.39
CA ALA A 63 -11.15 -5.66 3.63
C ALA A 63 -9.83 -5.90 4.39
N LEU A 64 -9.86 -6.70 5.45
CA LEU A 64 -8.66 -7.05 6.24
C LEU A 64 -7.64 -7.82 5.40
N ILE A 65 -8.09 -8.78 4.59
CA ILE A 65 -7.23 -9.55 3.68
C ILE A 65 -6.59 -8.61 2.64
N GLY A 66 -7.36 -7.68 2.06
CA GLY A 66 -6.84 -6.70 1.12
C GLY A 66 -5.73 -5.84 1.72
N LEU A 67 -5.93 -5.35 2.96
CA LEU A 67 -4.90 -4.60 3.68
C LEU A 67 -3.65 -5.46 3.96
N ALA A 68 -3.86 -6.71 4.38
CA ALA A 68 -2.77 -7.65 4.65
C ALA A 68 -1.95 -7.96 3.39
N ILE A 69 -2.59 -8.08 2.23
CA ILE A 69 -1.92 -8.30 0.93
C ILE A 69 -1.04 -7.11 0.56
N VAL A 70 -1.53 -5.88 0.76
CA VAL A 70 -0.75 -4.67 0.46
C VAL A 70 0.47 -4.58 1.39
N ALA A 71 0.29 -4.87 2.68
CA ALA A 71 1.39 -4.91 3.64
C ALA A 71 2.42 -6.01 3.31
N SER A 72 1.97 -7.22 2.95
CA SER A 72 2.86 -8.32 2.60
C SER A 72 3.59 -8.08 1.28
N SER A 73 2.96 -7.42 0.31
CA SER A 73 3.62 -7.01 -0.94
C SER A 73 4.83 -6.11 -0.69
N TYR A 74 4.74 -5.17 0.25
CA TYR A 74 5.86 -4.33 0.64
C TYR A 74 6.98 -5.12 1.35
N ALA A 75 6.62 -6.05 2.21
CA ALA A 75 7.60 -6.94 2.85
C ALA A 75 8.36 -7.79 1.82
N VAL A 76 7.67 -8.31 0.81
CA VAL A 76 8.31 -9.05 -0.29
C VAL A 76 9.22 -8.12 -1.12
N TYR A 77 8.78 -6.89 -1.41
CA TYR A 77 9.59 -5.90 -2.13
C TYR A 77 10.94 -5.63 -1.44
N MET A 78 10.93 -5.46 -0.11
CA MET A 78 12.16 -5.30 0.69
C MET A 78 13.11 -6.50 0.54
N ILE A 79 12.58 -7.72 0.70
CA ILE A 79 13.37 -8.95 0.60
C ILE A 79 13.98 -9.11 -0.80
N VAL A 80 13.22 -8.77 -1.86
CA VAL A 80 13.71 -8.82 -3.24
C VAL A 80 14.87 -7.84 -3.45
N LEU A 81 14.76 -6.60 -2.95
CA LEU A 81 15.83 -5.61 -3.06
C LEU A 81 17.13 -6.09 -2.39
N GLU A 82 17.02 -6.63 -1.17
CA GLU A 82 18.16 -7.20 -0.43
C GLU A 82 18.77 -8.39 -1.15
N PHE A 83 17.93 -9.28 -1.69
CA PHE A 83 18.38 -10.49 -2.40
C PHE A 83 19.17 -10.18 -3.67
N PHE A 84 18.74 -9.16 -4.43
CA PHE A 84 19.46 -8.71 -5.63
C PHE A 84 20.62 -7.73 -5.31
N GLY A 85 20.78 -7.31 -4.05
CA GLY A 85 21.81 -6.36 -3.63
C GLY A 85 21.67 -4.97 -4.26
N ILE A 86 20.46 -4.62 -4.73
CA ILE A 86 20.21 -3.36 -5.43
C ILE A 86 19.83 -2.30 -4.40
N ASN A 87 20.73 -1.34 -4.19
CA ASN A 87 20.45 -0.15 -3.42
C ASN A 87 19.77 0.87 -4.32
N LEU A 88 18.46 1.05 -4.15
CA LEU A 88 17.66 1.94 -4.99
C LEU A 88 18.15 3.41 -4.91
N ASP A 89 18.78 3.80 -3.80
CA ASP A 89 19.41 5.10 -3.58
C ASP A 89 20.73 5.27 -4.35
N ALA A 90 21.43 4.18 -4.67
CA ALA A 90 22.67 4.23 -5.46
C ALA A 90 22.39 4.57 -6.94
N LEU A 91 21.24 4.15 -7.47
CA LEU A 91 20.81 4.45 -8.85
C LEU A 91 20.47 5.94 -9.07
N CYS A 92 20.41 6.73 -8.01
CA CYS A 92 20.19 8.17 -8.06
C CYS A 92 21.47 9.01 -8.14
N THR A 93 22.61 8.43 -7.73
CA THR A 93 23.90 9.14 -7.63
C THR A 93 24.82 8.84 -8.81
N GLU A 94 24.45 7.92 -9.70
CA GLU A 94 25.22 7.65 -10.92
C GLU A 94 24.60 8.41 -12.09
N SER A 95 24.89 9.71 -12.15
CA SER A 95 24.85 10.45 -13.40
C SER A 95 25.80 9.75 -14.40
N PRO A 96 25.33 9.22 -15.55
CA PRO A 96 26.19 8.61 -16.57
C PRO A 96 27.04 9.64 -17.34
N LEU A 97 27.03 10.90 -16.93
CA LEU A 97 27.97 11.93 -17.36
C LEU A 97 28.59 12.50 -16.08
N GLY A 98 29.84 12.11 -15.81
CA GLY A 98 30.62 12.65 -14.71
C GLY A 98 31.01 14.09 -14.99
N ASN A 99 30.21 15.03 -14.46
CA ASN A 99 30.53 16.42 -14.14
C ASN A 99 29.29 17.17 -13.63
#